data_AF-W7JA08-F1
#
_entry.id   AF-W7JA08-F1
#
_cell.length_a   1.000
_cell.length_b   1.000
_cell.length_c   1.000
_cell.angle_alpha   90.00
_cell.angle_beta   90.00
_cell.angle_gamma   90.00
#
_symmetry.space_group_name_H-M   'P 1'
#
loop_
_entity.id
_entity.type
_entity.pdbx_description
1 polymer ?
#
loop_
_entity_poly.entity_id
_entity_poly.type
_entity_poly.pdbx_seq_one_letter_code
_entity_poly.pdbx_strand_id
1 'polypeptide(L)' 'MYNVYVIYPIGIIKWIFKYAFLSLFLGAAFTYKAHTPDFTVRSYKPSYFYKHHLNKLKTKGIIDETKYEKLLK' A
#
# COMPACT_ATOMS: atom_id res chain seq x y z
N MET A 1 -10.21 10.70 -49.52
CA MET A 1 -10.41 9.56 -48.60
C MET A 1 -9.15 9.37 -47.79
N TYR A 2 -9.11 9.83 -46.54
CA TYR A 2 -7.96 9.60 -45.67
C TYR A 2 -7.92 8.11 -45.31
N ASN A 3 -6.78 7.49 -45.58
CA ASN A 3 -6.58 6.06 -45.48
C ASN A 3 -6.64 5.66 -43.99
N VAL A 4 -7.74 5.04 -43.58
CA VAL A 4 -8.06 4.68 -42.18
C VAL A 4 -6.94 3.85 -41.54
N TYR A 5 -6.18 3.11 -42.36
CA TYR A 5 -5.03 2.31 -41.97
C TYR A 5 -3.82 3.11 -41.47
N VAL A 6 -3.71 4.41 -41.76
CA VAL A 6 -2.60 5.26 -41.29
C VAL A 6 -2.90 5.84 -39.90
N ILE A 7 -4.17 6.09 -39.57
CA ILE A 7 -4.57 6.77 -38.33
C ILE A 7 -4.52 5.81 -37.13
N TYR A 8 -4.90 4.54 -37.33
CA TYR A 8 -4.90 3.51 -36.28
C TYR A 8 -3.53 3.24 -35.62
N PRO A 9 -2.43 2.98 -36.36
CA PRO A 9 -1.13 2.72 -35.74
C PRO A 9 -0.58 3.95 -35.01
N ILE A 10 -0.80 5.15 -35.54
CA ILE A 10 -0.36 6.42 -34.92
C ILE A 10 -1.09 6.68 -33.60
N GLY A 11 -2.37 6.34 -33.51
CA GLY A 11 -3.14 6.43 -32.26
C GLY A 11 -2.62 5.49 -31.17
N ILE A 12 -2.35 4.23 -31.53
CA ILE A 12 -1.83 3.20 -30.62
C ILE A 12 -0.44 3.56 -30.10
N ILE A 13 0.45 4.04 -30.98
CA ILE A 13 1.81 4.46 -30.60
C ILE A 13 1.75 5.62 -29.59
N LYS A 14 0.93 6.64 -29.84
CA LYS A 14 0.74 7.76 -28.89
C LYS A 14 0.22 7.30 -27.54
N TRP A 15 -0.66 6.30 -27.52
CA TRP A 15 -1.17 5.70 -26.29
C TRP A 15 -0.05 5.01 -25.51
N ILE A 16 0.71 4.11 -26.17
CA ILE A 16 1.84 3.40 -25.55
C ILE A 16 2.85 4.38 -24.94
N PHE A 17 3.23 5.43 -25.66
CA PHE A 17 4.16 6.44 -25.12
C PHE A 17 3.60 7.16 -23.90
N LYS A 18 2.30 7.49 -23.88
CA LYS A 18 1.66 8.14 -22.72
C LYS A 18 1.66 7.25 -21.47
N TYR A 19 1.35 5.96 -21.61
CA TYR A 19 1.35 5.03 -20.48
C TYR A 19 2.76 4.62 -20.05
N ALA A 20 3.71 4.49 -20.98
CA ALA A 20 5.11 4.24 -20.67
C ALA A 20 5.75 5.41 -19.93
N PHE A 21 5.42 6.65 -20.30
CA PHE A 21 5.86 7.82 -19.56
C PHE A 21 5.23 7.79 -18.15
N LEU A 22 3.92 7.56 -18.05
CA LEU A 22 3.25 7.49 -16.75
C LEU A 22 3.89 6.44 -15.82
N SER A 23 4.20 5.24 -16.33
CA SER A 23 4.83 4.18 -15.52
C SER A 23 6.26 4.54 -15.09
N LEU A 24 7.02 5.24 -15.93
CA LEU A 24 8.37 5.71 -15.60
C LEU A 24 8.34 6.78 -14.49
N PHE A 25 7.42 7.76 -14.58
CA PHE A 25 7.24 8.76 -13.51
C PHE A 25 6.74 8.13 -12.21
N LEU A 26 5.83 7.15 -12.30
CA LEU A 26 5.35 6.43 -11.13
C LEU A 26 6.50 5.67 -10.46
N GLY A 27 7.32 4.95 -11.23
CA GLY A 27 8.50 4.26 -10.73
C GLY A 27 9.48 5.20 -10.03
N ALA A 28 9.81 6.33 -10.65
CA ALA A 28 10.69 7.34 -10.06
C ALA A 28 10.12 7.98 -8.78
N ALA A 29 8.81 8.22 -8.73
CA ALA A 29 8.16 8.75 -7.54
C ALA A 29 8.17 7.73 -6.39
N PHE A 30 7.96 6.44 -6.69
CA PHE A 30 8.04 5.37 -5.70
C PHE A 30 9.45 5.19 -5.16
N THR A 31 10.48 5.20 -6.01
CA THR A 31 11.87 5.09 -5.56
C THR A 31 12.28 6.31 -4.73
N TYR A 32 11.93 7.52 -5.15
CA TYR A 32 12.17 8.74 -4.38
C TYR A 32 11.53 8.69 -2.99
N LYS A 33 10.25 8.30 -2.91
CA LYS A 33 9.53 8.16 -1.63
C LYS A 33 10.11 7.06 -0.75
N ALA A 34 10.60 5.97 -1.33
CA ALA A 34 11.26 4.90 -0.58
C ALA A 34 12.59 5.35 0.06
N HIS A 35 13.29 6.29 -0.58
CA HIS A 35 14.52 6.88 -0.04
C HIS A 35 14.29 7.93 1.05
N THR A 36 13.05 8.37 1.25
CA THR A 36 12.64 9.20 2.40
C THR A 36 11.82 8.37 3.38
N PRO A 37 12.45 7.49 4.18
CA PRO A 37 11.74 6.69 5.16
C PRO A 37 11.09 7.60 6.21
N ASP A 38 9.77 7.49 6.31
CA ASP A 38 8.98 8.14 7.34
C ASP A 38 9.09 7.31 8.63
N PHE A 39 9.90 7.79 9.58
CA PHE A 39 10.08 7.18 10.90
C PHE A 39 9.02 7.63 11.92
N THR A 40 7.95 8.28 11.48
CA THR A 40 6.85 8.61 12.40
C THR A 40 6.28 7.34 13.02
N VAL A 41 6.09 7.39 14.34
CA VAL A 41 5.45 6.31 15.09
C VAL A 41 4.00 6.23 14.64
N ARG A 42 3.71 5.33 13.70
CA ARG A 42 2.33 5.09 13.26
C ARG A 42 1.58 4.46 14.41
N SER A 43 0.58 5.17 14.93
CA SER A 43 -0.39 4.60 15.88
C SER A 43 -1.16 3.51 15.13
N TYR A 44 -0.76 2.25 15.34
CA TYR A 44 -1.40 1.11 14.73
C TYR A 44 -2.58 0.74 15.60
N LYS A 45 -3.81 0.98 15.10
CA LYS A 45 -4.99 0.42 15.77
C LYS A 45 -4.85 -1.11 15.75
N PRO A 46 -4.95 -1.79 16.90
CA PRO A 46 -4.79 -3.23 16.95
C PRO A 46 -5.83 -3.90 16.04
N SER A 47 -5.36 -4.78 15.15
CA SER A 47 -6.21 -5.51 14.22
C SER A 47 -7.16 -6.46 14.96
N TYR A 48 -8.27 -6.84 14.32
CA TYR A 48 -9.22 -7.81 14.90
C TYR A 48 -8.53 -9.12 15.31
N PHE A 49 -7.64 -9.62 14.45
CA PHE A 49 -6.87 -10.83 14.71
C PHE A 49 -5.99 -10.70 15.96
N TYR A 50 -5.34 -9.55 16.14
CA TYR A 50 -4.51 -9.29 17.31
C TYR A 50 -5.34 -9.23 18.60
N LYS A 51 -6.50 -8.54 18.57
CA LYS A 51 -7.44 -8.51 19.71
C LYS A 51 -7.93 -9.92 20.07
N HIS A 52 -8.30 -10.70 19.06
CA HIS A 52 -8.76 -12.07 19.27
C HIS A 52 -7.65 -12.97 19.85
N HIS A 53 -6.41 -12.80 19.38
CA HIS A 53 -5.26 -13.50 19.93
C HIS A 53 -5.00 -13.12 21.40
N LEU A 54 -5.01 -11.84 21.72
CA LEU A 54 -4.87 -11.36 23.10
C LEU A 54 -6.00 -11.89 24.00
N ASN A 55 -7.23 -11.93 23.52
CA ASN A 55 -8.35 -12.48 24.28
C ASN A 55 -8.16 -13.99 24.55
N LYS A 56 -7.63 -14.74 23.58
CA LYS A 56 -7.28 -16.16 23.76
C LYS A 56 -6.17 -16.36 24.79
N LEU A 57 -5.22 -15.43 24.90
CA LEU A 57 -4.17 -15.47 25.93
C LEU A 57 -4.72 -15.12 27.32
N LYS A 58 -5.65 -14.16 27.37
CA LYS A 58 -6.36 -13.78 28.61
C LYS A 58 -7.20 -14.95 29.14
N THR A 59 -7.98 -15.61 28.27
CA THR A 59 -8.81 -16.76 28.68
C THR A 59 -7.99 -17.97 29.12
N LYS A 60 -6.74 -18.08 28.66
CA LYS A 60 -5.78 -19.10 29.10
C LYS A 60 -5.04 -18.75 30.40
N GLY A 61 -5.25 -17.56 30.97
CA GLY A 61 -4.54 -17.10 32.17
C GLY A 61 -3.05 -16.80 31.96
N ILE A 62 -2.60 -16.62 30.70
CA ILE A 62 -1.19 -16.33 30.39
C ILE A 62 -0.89 -14.84 30.57
N ILE A 63 -1.91 -13.99 30.43
CA ILE A 63 -1.80 -12.54 30.60
C ILE A 63 -2.91 -12.02 31.52
N ASP A 64 -2.56 -11.08 32.39
CA ASP A 64 -3.49 -10.36 33.26
C ASP A 64 -4.23 -9.22 32.53
N GLU A 65 -5.33 -8.77 33.13
CA GLU A 65 -6.16 -7.63 32.67
C GLU A 65 -5.29 -6.38 32.38
N THR A 66 -4.37 -6.07 33.29
CA THR A 66 -3.48 -4.90 33.19
C THR A 66 -2.54 -4.98 31.99
N LYS A 67 -2.07 -6.19 31.67
CA LYS A 67 -1.18 -6.46 30.54
C LYS A 67 -1.94 -6.46 29.22
N TYR A 68 -3.19 -6.91 29.23
CA TYR A 68 -4.09 -6.86 28.08
C TYR A 68 -4.39 -5.43 27.65
N GLU A 69 -4.75 -4.54 28.58
CA GLU A 69 -5.05 -3.14 28.27
C GLU A 69 -3.82 -2.38 27.75
N LYS A 70 -2.64 -2.66 28.30
CA LYS A 70 -1.38 -2.06 27.85
C LYS A 70 -1.01 -2.45 26.42
N LEU A 71 -1.41 -3.64 25.97
CA LEU A 71 -1.16 -4.12 24.60
C LEU A 71 -2.21 -3.65 23.58
N LEU A 72 -3.36 -3.15 24.05
CA LEU A 72 -4.41 -2.59 23.21
C LEU A 72 -4.26 -1.09 22.94
N LYS A 73 -3.45 -0.39 23.73
CA LYS A 73 -3.26 1.06 23.72
C LYS A 73 -2.05 1.46 22.87
#